data_AF-A0A7L1NZZ5-F1
#
_entry.id   AF-A0A7L1NZZ5-F1
#
_cell.length_a   1.000
_cell.length_b   1.000
_cell.length_c   1.000
_cell.angle_alpha   90.00
_cell.angle_beta   90.00
_cell.angle_gamma   90.00
#
_symmetry.space_group_name_H-M   'P 1'
#
loop_
_entity.id
_entity.type
_entity.pdbx_description
1 polymer ?
#
loop_
_entity_poly.entity_id
_entity_poly.type
_entity_poly.pdbx_seq_one_letter_code
_entity_poly.pdbx_strand_id
1 'polypeptide(L)'
;QVINLRTIRPMDIEMVEASVVKTNHLVTVEGGWPQFGVGAEICARIMEGPAFNYLDAPAVRVTGADVPMPYAKILEDNCLPQVKDIIFAVKKTLNI
;
A
#
# COMPACT_ATOMS: atom_id res chain seq x y z
N GLN A 1 12.46 -0.14 1.57
CA GLN A 1 12.72 0.54 0.28
C GLN A 1 11.48 1.33 -0.10
N VAL A 2 11.61 2.55 -0.63
CA VAL A 2 10.45 3.37 -1.05
C VAL A 2 10.40 3.38 -2.57
N ILE A 3 9.24 3.06 -3.14
CA ILE A 3 9.01 2.98 -4.58
C ILE A 3 7.97 4.03 -4.97
N ASN A 4 8.29 4.82 -5.99
CA ASN A 4 7.32 5.67 -6.66
C ASN A 4 6.88 5.00 -7.96
N LEU A 5 5.61 4.63 -8.06
CA LEU A 5 5.05 3.93 -9.22
C LEU A 5 5.09 4.77 -10.50
N ARG A 6 4.92 6.09 -10.40
CA ARG A 6 4.79 7.07 -11.50
C ARG A 6 3.61 6.82 -12.46
N THR A 7 3.48 5.60 -12.98
CA THR A 7 2.47 5.17 -13.95
C THR A 7 1.50 4.19 -13.28
N ILE A 8 0.20 4.48 -13.36
CA ILE A 8 -0.85 3.56 -12.85
C ILE A 8 -1.21 2.51 -13.91
N ARG A 9 -1.21 2.89 -15.19
CA ARG A 9 -1.50 1.97 -16.29
C ARG A 9 -0.63 2.28 -17.52
N PRO A 10 0.17 1.31 -18.01
CA PRO A 10 0.53 0.05 -17.35
C PRO A 10 1.44 0.30 -16.13
N MET A 11 1.15 -0.33 -15.00
CA MET A 11 2.01 -0.23 -13.80
C MET A 11 3.28 -1.08 -13.96
N ASP A 12 4.39 -0.59 -13.41
CA ASP A 12 5.67 -1.31 -13.37
C ASP A 12 5.67 -2.34 -12.23
N ILE A 13 5.02 -3.48 -12.46
CA ILE A 13 4.91 -4.55 -11.47
C ILE A 13 6.24 -5.28 -11.27
N GLU A 14 7.07 -5.38 -12.31
CA GLU A 14 8.36 -6.08 -12.28
C GLU A 14 9.31 -5.45 -11.26
N MET A 15 9.34 -4.10 -11.20
CA MET A 15 10.17 -3.40 -10.22
C MET A 15 9.67 -3.61 -8.79
N VAL A 16 8.36 -3.67 -8.58
CA VAL A 16 7.76 -3.95 -7.26
C VAL A 16 8.10 -5.38 -6.84
N GLU A 17 7.92 -6.36 -7.72
CA GLU A 17 8.25 -7.77 -7.47
C GLU A 17 9.73 -7.94 -7.10
N ALA A 18 10.65 -7.34 -7.86
CA ALA A 18 12.08 -7.40 -7.57
C ALA A 18 12.43 -6.79 -6.19
N SER A 19 11.74 -5.71 -5.80
CA SER A 19 11.92 -5.12 -4.47
C SER A 19 11.35 -6.02 -3.36
N VAL A 20 10.21 -6.67 -3.60
CA VAL A 20 9.58 -7.59 -2.65
C VAL A 20 10.48 -8.80 -2.42
N VAL A 21 11.02 -9.41 -3.48
CA VAL A 21 11.98 -10.53 -3.37
C VAL A 21 13.21 -10.18 -2.51
N LYS A 22 13.62 -8.90 -2.49
CA LYS A 22 14.74 -8.43 -1.67
C LYS A 22 14.36 -8.15 -0.21
N THR A 23 13.12 -7.76 0.06
CA THR A 23 12.68 -7.20 1.36
C THR A 23 11.69 -8.08 2.10
N ASN A 24 11.10 -9.06 1.44
CA ASN A 24 10.10 -10.02 1.90
C ASN A 24 8.79 -9.42 2.44
N HIS A 25 8.63 -8.09 2.39
CA HIS A 25 7.51 -7.37 2.99
C HIS A 25 7.01 -6.28 2.06
N LEU A 26 5.70 -6.06 2.04
CA LEU A 26 5.05 -5.07 1.18
C LEU A 26 4.00 -4.25 1.92
N VAL A 27 4.08 -2.93 1.75
CA VAL A 27 3.05 -1.97 2.18
C VAL A 27 2.72 -1.05 1.01
N THR A 28 1.44 -0.98 0.63
CA THR A 28 0.97 -0.05 -0.40
C THR A 28 0.35 1.18 0.25
N VAL A 29 0.61 2.37 -0.30
CA VAL A 29 0.05 3.64 0.21
C VAL A 29 -0.64 4.38 -0.92
N GLU A 30 -1.92 4.71 -0.74
CA GLU A 30 -2.70 5.53 -1.68
C GLU A 30 -3.61 6.52 -0.94
N GLY A 31 -3.94 7.65 -1.58
CA GLY A 31 -4.86 8.65 -1.01
C GLY A 31 -6.34 8.40 -1.34
N GLY A 32 -6.63 7.41 -2.19
CA GLY A 32 -7.98 7.08 -2.63
C GLY A 32 -8.75 6.23 -1.62
N TRP A 33 -9.99 5.89 -1.98
CA TRP A 33 -10.81 4.95 -1.23
C TRP A 33 -10.21 3.54 -1.22
N PRO A 34 -10.46 2.74 -0.16
CA PRO A 34 -9.87 1.41 -0.02
C PRO A 34 -10.45 0.38 -0.98
N GLN A 35 -11.72 0.50 -1.36
CA GLN A 35 -12.39 -0.50 -2.18
C GLN A 35 -12.04 -0.28 -3.65
N PHE A 36 -11.62 -1.35 -4.33
CA PHE A 36 -11.21 -1.32 -5.75
C PHE A 36 -10.11 -0.27 -6.07
N GLY A 37 -9.29 0.06 -5.07
CA GLY A 37 -8.19 1.02 -5.18
C GLY A 37 -6.94 0.46 -5.85
N VAL A 38 -5.93 1.31 -6.03
CA VAL A 38 -4.65 0.95 -6.64
C VAL A 38 -3.90 -0.09 -5.79
N GLY A 39 -3.99 0.04 -4.46
CA GLY A 39 -3.39 -0.94 -3.55
C GLY A 39 -4.03 -2.32 -3.66
N ALA A 40 -5.31 -2.41 -4.04
CA ALA A 40 -5.98 -3.70 -4.23
C ALA A 40 -5.39 -4.45 -5.44
N GLU A 41 -5.17 -3.76 -6.55
CA GLU A 41 -4.55 -4.35 -7.75
C GLU A 41 -3.10 -4.77 -7.48
N ILE A 42 -2.30 -3.94 -6.81
CA ILE A 42 -0.91 -4.28 -6.48
C ILE A 42 -0.86 -5.54 -5.60
N CYS A 43 -1.71 -5.62 -4.57
CA CYS A 43 -1.76 -6.79 -3.70
C CYS A 43 -2.20 -8.05 -4.47
N ALA A 44 -3.19 -7.95 -5.37
CA ALA A 44 -3.64 -9.07 -6.19
C ALA A 44 -2.51 -9.56 -7.10
N ARG A 45 -1.83 -8.64 -7.80
CA ARG A 45 -0.72 -8.97 -8.71
C ARG A 45 0.47 -9.61 -8.00
N ILE A 46 0.82 -9.14 -6.81
CA ILE A 46 1.90 -9.73 -6.02
C ILE A 46 1.55 -11.13 -5.54
N MET A 47 0.28 -11.39 -5.24
CA MET A 47 -0.20 -12.70 -4.82
C MET A 47 -0.31 -13.70 -5.98
N GLU A 48 -0.67 -13.24 -7.17
CA GLU A 48 -0.69 -14.06 -8.40
C GLU A 48 0.72 -14.27 -9.00
N GLY A 49 1.64 -13.36 -8.72
CA GLY A 49 2.97 -13.31 -9.31
C GLY A 49 4.02 -14.20 -8.63
N PRO A 50 5.26 -14.21 -9.16
CA PRO A 50 6.36 -15.03 -8.65
C PRO A 50 6.85 -14.58 -7.27
N ALA A 51 6.59 -13.34 -6.88
CA ALA A 51 7.04 -12.76 -5.62
C ALA A 51 6.27 -13.26 -4.39
N PHE A 52 5.10 -13.89 -4.56
CA PHE A 52 4.25 -14.35 -3.45
C PHE A 52 4.99 -15.28 -2.48
N ASN A 53 5.80 -16.20 -2.99
CA ASN A 53 6.52 -17.17 -2.17
C ASN A 53 7.64 -16.54 -1.32
N TYR A 54 8.03 -15.30 -1.62
CA TYR A 54 9.05 -14.55 -0.88
C TYR A 54 8.43 -13.64 0.18
N LEU A 55 7.10 -13.60 0.30
CA LEU A 55 6.40 -12.75 1.27
C LEU A 55 6.41 -13.41 2.66
N ASP A 56 7.15 -12.84 3.60
CA ASP A 56 7.22 -13.34 4.99
C ASP A 56 6.02 -12.88 5.84
N ALA A 57 5.34 -11.81 5.40
CA ALA A 57 4.17 -11.24 6.06
C ALA A 57 3.14 -10.78 5.01
N PRO A 58 1.83 -10.75 5.32
CA PRO A 58 0.82 -10.33 4.36
C PRO A 58 1.04 -8.89 3.90
N ALA A 59 0.80 -8.63 2.62
CA ALA A 59 0.81 -7.28 2.07
C ALA A 59 -0.35 -6.47 2.67
N VAL A 60 -0.05 -5.31 3.25
CA VAL A 60 -1.04 -4.43 3.88
C VAL A 60 -1.19 -3.12 3.10
N ARG A 61 -2.39 -2.53 3.21
CA ARG A 61 -2.76 -1.33 2.46
C ARG A 61 -3.05 -0.18 3.43
N VAL A 62 -2.46 0.97 3.14
CA VAL A 62 -2.75 2.25 3.78
C VAL A 62 -3.47 3.11 2.75
N THR A 63 -4.72 3.45 3.02
CA THR A 63 -5.59 4.17 2.09
C THR A 63 -6.20 5.38 2.77
N GLY A 64 -6.93 6.20 2.02
CA GLY A 64 -7.88 7.14 2.62
C GLY A 64 -9.01 6.40 3.35
N ALA A 65 -9.72 7.13 4.22
CA ALA A 65 -10.90 6.62 4.89
C ALA A 65 -12.04 6.36 3.87
N ASP A 66 -12.87 5.35 4.14
CA ASP A 66 -13.99 4.94 3.26
C ASP A 66 -15.23 5.83 3.46
N VAL A 67 -15.05 7.13 3.28
CA VAL A 67 -16.10 8.15 3.43
C VAL A 67 -15.95 9.23 2.37
N PRO A 68 -17.05 9.90 1.97
CA PRO A 68 -16.96 11.16 1.24
C PRO A 68 -16.17 12.19 2.04
N MET A 69 -15.32 12.96 1.36
CA MET A 69 -14.38 13.88 2.01
C MET A 69 -15.11 14.95 2.84
N PRO A 70 -14.91 15.00 4.17
CA PRO A 70 -15.57 15.98 5.03
C PRO A 70 -14.86 17.33 4.99
N TYR A 71 -15.62 18.42 5.15
CA TYR A 71 -15.08 19.79 5.11
C TYR A 71 -14.30 20.19 6.37
N ALA A 72 -14.71 19.69 7.54
CA ALA A 72 -14.07 20.08 8.79
C ALA A 72 -12.60 19.62 8.81
N LYS A 73 -11.66 20.53 9.05
CA LYS A 73 -10.21 20.28 8.94
C LYS A 73 -9.74 19.03 9.69
N ILE A 74 -10.20 18.88 10.93
CA ILE A 74 -9.86 17.72 11.77
C ILE A 74 -10.36 16.39 11.17
N LEU A 75 -11.50 16.39 10.49
CA LEU A 75 -12.04 15.20 9.85
C LEU A 75 -11.31 14.93 8.54
N GLU A 76 -11.03 15.97 7.76
CA GLU A 76 -10.20 15.89 6.54
C GLU A 76 -8.83 15.28 6.84
N ASP A 77 -8.15 15.76 7.89
CA ASP A 77 -6.81 15.32 8.25
C ASP A 77 -6.77 13.83 8.64
N ASN A 78 -7.88 13.28 9.15
CA ASN A 78 -8.01 11.85 9.45
C ASN A 78 -8.56 11.01 8.28
N CYS A 79 -9.10 11.65 7.24
CA CYS A 79 -9.52 10.94 6.03
C CYS A 79 -8.35 10.67 5.08
N LEU A 80 -7.29 11.47 5.15
CA LEU A 80 -6.06 11.30 4.38
C LEU A 80 -5.02 10.50 5.16
N PRO A 81 -4.28 9.59 4.50
CA PRO A 81 -3.24 8.82 5.16
C PRO A 81 -2.11 9.74 5.65
N GLN A 82 -1.79 9.66 6.94
CA GLN A 82 -0.73 10.44 7.57
C GLN A 82 0.55 9.60 7.74
N VAL A 83 1.67 10.27 8.00
CA VAL A 83 2.97 9.62 8.27
C VAL A 83 2.87 8.59 9.40
N LYS A 84 2.08 8.90 10.45
CA LYS A 84 1.83 7.98 11.57
C LYS A 84 1.17 6.66 11.12
N ASP A 85 0.27 6.71 10.14
CA ASP A 85 -0.49 5.54 9.69
C ASP A 85 0.40 4.62 8.84
N ILE A 86 1.29 5.22 8.04
CA ILE A 86 2.32 4.50 7.28
C ILE A 86 3.30 3.80 8.24
N ILE A 87 3.80 4.52 9.25
CA ILE A 87 4.71 3.93 10.25
C ILE A 87 4.03 2.79 11.00
N PHE A 88 2.77 2.97 11.40
CA PHE A 88 1.99 1.93 12.08
C PHE A 88 1.84 0.68 11.22
N ALA A 89 1.49 0.83 9.94
CA ALA A 89 1.37 -0.30 9.02
C ALA A 89 2.71 -1.02 8.83
N VAL A 90 3.81 -0.30 8.61
CA VAL A 90 5.15 -0.87 8.45
C VAL A 90 5.58 -1.64 9.71
N LYS A 91 5.38 -1.04 10.88
CA LYS A 91 5.66 -1.69 12.18
C LYS A 91 4.88 -2.98 12.37
N LYS A 92 3.58 -2.93 12.07
CA LYS A 92 2.70 -4.11 12.12
C LYS A 92 3.14 -5.21 11.15
N THR A 93 3.60 -4.85 9.94
CA THR A 93 4.11 -5.81 8.95
C THR A 93 5.44 -6.44 9.36
N LEU A 94 6.28 -5.71 10.10
CA LEU A 94 7.57 -6.18 10.60
C LEU A 94 7.49 -6.79 12.01
N ASN A 95 6.30 -6.87 12.61
CA ASN A 95 6.06 -7.31 13.99
C ASN A 95 6.95 -6.61 15.06
N ILE A 96 7.15 -5.29 14.93
CA ILE A 96 7.91 -4.43 15.87
C ILE A 96 7.07 -3.26 16.39
#